data_AF-A0A8I0HCS4-F1
#
_entry.id   AF-A0A8I0HCS4-F1
#
_cell.length_a   1.000
_cell.length_b   1.000
_cell.length_c   1.000
_cell.angle_alpha   90.00
_cell.angle_beta   90.00
_cell.angle_gamma   90.00
#
_symmetry.space_group_name_H-M   'P 1'
#
loop_
_entity.id
_entity.type
_entity.pdbx_description
1 polymer ?
#
loop_
_entity_poly.entity_id
_entity_poly.type
_entity_poly.pdbx_seq_one_letter_code
_entity_poly.pdbx_strand_id
1 'polypeptide(L)'
;MTDSNCGCGCPHDNCGCSEFHETMYLLLDDQLTAEECSRLRAHAEECPNCAQLLNAEAEFRALLRKCCCPPAPVELRQRISYQLRVEYRQG
;
A
#
# COMPACT_ATOMS: atom_id res chain seq x y z
N MET A 1 -20.86 -18.56 8.31
CA MET A 1 -20.55 -19.27 7.05
C MET A 1 -20.34 -18.16 6.03
N THR A 2 -19.11 -17.71 5.83
CA THR A 2 -18.81 -16.66 4.85
C THR A 2 -18.64 -17.34 3.50
N ASP A 3 -19.55 -17.05 2.58
CA ASP A 3 -19.44 -17.42 1.17
C ASP A 3 -18.20 -16.74 0.59
N SER A 4 -17.08 -17.44 0.65
CA SER A 4 -15.79 -17.06 0.07
C SER A 4 -15.81 -17.23 -1.45
N ASN A 5 -16.66 -16.45 -2.13
CA ASN A 5 -16.57 -16.32 -3.57
C ASN A 5 -15.41 -15.38 -3.91
N CYS A 6 -14.28 -15.98 -4.29
CA CYS A 6 -13.02 -15.29 -4.64
C CYS A 6 -13.14 -14.14 -5.65
N GLY A 7 -14.20 -14.07 -6.48
CA GLY A 7 -14.33 -13.06 -7.55
C GLY A 7 -13.29 -13.19 -8.68
N CYS A 8 -12.29 -14.06 -8.52
CA CYS A 8 -11.16 -14.27 -9.42
C CYS A 8 -11.36 -15.40 -10.44
N GLY A 9 -12.43 -16.21 -10.32
CA GLY A 9 -12.78 -17.26 -11.27
C GLY A 9 -11.94 -18.55 -11.19
N CYS A 10 -11.14 -18.76 -10.15
CA CYS A 10 -10.34 -19.98 -9.99
C CYS A 10 -11.14 -21.14 -9.34
N PRO A 11 -10.82 -22.41 -9.68
CA PRO A 11 -11.55 -23.59 -9.18
C PRO A 11 -11.17 -24.04 -7.75
N HIS A 12 -10.32 -23.30 -7.03
CA HIS A 12 -9.83 -23.71 -5.70
C HIS A 12 -10.41 -22.82 -4.59
N ASP A 13 -11.01 -23.46 -3.57
CA ASP A 13 -11.59 -22.85 -2.37
C ASP A 13 -10.57 -22.10 -1.48
N ASN A 14 -9.26 -22.18 -1.78
CA ASN A 14 -8.18 -21.60 -0.96
C ASN A 14 -7.07 -20.97 -1.82
N CYS A 15 -7.42 -20.16 -2.80
CA CYS A 15 -6.45 -19.53 -3.71
C CYS A 15 -5.70 -18.32 -3.11
N GLY A 16 -5.97 -17.92 -1.86
CA GLY A 16 -5.32 -16.78 -1.21
C GLY A 16 -5.89 -15.39 -1.56
N CYS A 17 -6.86 -15.28 -2.46
CA CYS A 17 -7.41 -13.97 -2.86
C CYS A 17 -8.19 -13.27 -1.75
N SER A 18 -8.91 -14.01 -0.89
CA SER A 18 -9.63 -13.40 0.25
C SER A 18 -8.66 -12.66 1.17
N GLU A 19 -7.58 -13.34 1.54
CA GLU A 19 -6.53 -12.76 2.36
C GLU A 19 -5.83 -11.60 1.67
N PHE A 20 -5.59 -11.70 0.35
CA PHE A 20 -5.06 -10.60 -0.43
C PHE A 20 -5.97 -9.37 -0.34
N HIS A 21 -7.27 -9.53 -0.56
CA HIS A 21 -8.23 -8.43 -0.50
C HIS A 21 -8.30 -7.77 0.88
N GLU A 22 -8.14 -8.54 1.95
CA GLU A 22 -8.14 -8.04 3.32
C GLU A 22 -6.83 -7.31 3.69
N THR A 23 -5.70 -7.72 3.12
CA THR A 23 -4.35 -7.24 3.52
C THR A 23 -3.67 -6.33 2.50
N MET A 24 -4.22 -6.19 1.29
CA MET A 24 -3.68 -5.35 0.21
C MET A 24 -3.44 -3.89 0.63
N TYR A 25 -4.32 -3.34 1.47
CA TYR A 25 -4.15 -1.96 1.96
C TYR A 25 -2.92 -1.82 2.85
N LEU A 26 -2.64 -2.83 3.70
CA LEU A 26 -1.45 -2.85 4.56
C LEU A 26 -0.17 -2.93 3.73
N LEU A 27 -0.21 -3.66 2.61
CA LEU A 27 0.89 -3.68 1.63
C LEU A 27 1.15 -2.29 1.04
N LEU A 28 0.09 -1.54 0.69
CA LEU A 28 0.20 -0.20 0.12
C LEU A 28 0.57 0.88 1.15
N ASP A 29 0.38 0.60 2.43
CA ASP A 29 0.76 1.47 3.56
C ASP A 29 2.15 1.13 4.15
N ASP A 30 2.86 0.14 3.58
CA ASP A 30 4.17 -0.34 4.08
C ASP A 30 4.12 -0.88 5.52
N GLN A 31 2.97 -1.44 5.93
CA GLN A 31 2.72 -1.95 7.28
C GLN A 31 2.88 -3.46 7.42
N LEU A 32 3.52 -4.11 6.44
CA LEU A 32 3.71 -5.56 6.41
C LEU A 32 5.19 -5.92 6.56
N THR A 33 5.44 -7.11 7.07
CA THR A 33 6.78 -7.69 7.08
C THR A 33 7.27 -8.00 5.65
N ALA A 34 8.58 -8.16 5.47
CA ALA A 34 9.15 -8.50 4.17
C ALA A 34 8.61 -9.84 3.61
N GLU A 35 8.32 -10.80 4.49
CA GLU A 35 7.76 -12.10 4.15
C GLU A 35 6.33 -11.96 3.63
N GLU A 36 5.48 -11.22 4.34
CA GLU A 36 4.10 -10.93 3.93
C GLU A 36 4.04 -10.15 2.62
N CYS A 37 4.91 -9.14 2.48
CA CYS A 37 5.05 -8.40 1.23
C CYS A 37 5.37 -9.31 0.04
N SER A 38 6.30 -10.24 0.22
CA SER A 38 6.73 -11.17 -0.84
C SER A 38 5.59 -12.12 -1.23
N ARG A 39 4.86 -12.62 -0.23
CA ARG A 39 3.72 -13.54 -0.42
C ARG A 39 2.56 -12.88 -1.18
N LEU A 40 2.19 -11.65 -0.82
CA LEU A 40 1.13 -10.91 -1.53
C LEU A 40 1.54 -10.57 -2.96
N ARG A 41 2.82 -10.21 -3.18
CA ARG A 41 3.35 -9.96 -4.53
C ARG A 41 3.31 -11.22 -5.40
N ALA A 42 3.75 -12.36 -4.87
CA ALA A 42 3.66 -13.64 -5.57
C ALA A 42 2.21 -13.98 -5.94
N HIS A 43 1.26 -13.76 -5.02
CA HIS A 43 -0.16 -13.96 -5.31
C HIS A 43 -0.67 -13.02 -6.42
N ALA A 44 -0.28 -11.75 -6.41
CA ALA A 44 -0.64 -10.82 -7.48
C ALA A 44 -0.03 -11.23 -8.84
N GLU A 45 1.15 -11.87 -8.87
CA GLU A 45 1.73 -12.40 -10.11
C GLU A 45 0.95 -13.60 -10.66
N GLU A 46 0.41 -14.44 -9.77
CA GLU A 46 -0.38 -15.63 -10.14
C GLU A 46 -1.84 -15.31 -10.48
N CYS A 47 -2.41 -14.24 -9.90
CA CYS A 47 -3.82 -13.87 -10.05
C CYS A 47 -3.97 -12.51 -10.75
N PRO A 48 -4.34 -12.48 -12.05
CA PRO A 48 -4.51 -11.24 -12.81
C PRO A 48 -5.58 -10.30 -12.22
N ASN A 49 -6.60 -10.85 -11.58
CA ASN A 49 -7.67 -10.05 -10.96
C ASN A 49 -7.13 -9.26 -9.76
N CYS A 50 -6.42 -9.93 -8.86
CA CYS A 50 -5.80 -9.29 -7.70
C CYS A 50 -4.71 -8.29 -8.10
N ALA A 51 -3.95 -8.60 -9.17
CA ALA A 51 -2.99 -7.65 -9.75
C ALA A 51 -3.67 -6.36 -10.25
N GLN A 52 -4.80 -6.49 -10.97
CA GLN A 52 -5.56 -5.34 -11.46
C GLN A 52 -6.12 -4.51 -10.31
N LEU A 53 -6.65 -5.17 -9.27
CA LEU A 53 -7.17 -4.48 -8.09
C LEU A 53 -6.07 -3.69 -7.36
N LEU A 54 -4.90 -4.30 -7.15
CA LEU A 54 -3.75 -3.63 -6.52
C LEU A 54 -3.29 -2.41 -7.31
N ASN A 55 -3.20 -2.53 -8.64
CA ASN A 55 -2.82 -1.42 -9.50
C ASN A 55 -3.86 -0.30 -9.46
N ALA A 56 -5.15 -0.62 -9.53
CA ALA A 56 -6.23 0.36 -9.46
C ALA A 56 -6.21 1.13 -8.13
N GLU A 57 -6.02 0.44 -7.00
CA GLU A 57 -5.91 1.08 -5.69
C GLU A 57 -4.65 1.97 -5.59
N ALA A 58 -3.51 1.50 -6.09
CA ALA A 58 -2.27 2.27 -6.11
C ALA A 58 -2.39 3.56 -6.96
N GLU A 59 -3.03 3.46 -8.12
CA GLU A 59 -3.33 4.59 -9.00
C GLU A 59 -4.30 5.57 -8.33
N PHE A 60 -5.36 5.07 -7.70
CA PHE A 60 -6.32 5.90 -6.97
C PHE A 60 -5.65 6.67 -5.83
N ARG A 61 -4.82 6.01 -5.02
CA ARG A 61 -4.00 6.66 -3.98
C ARG A 61 -3.03 7.69 -4.57
N ALA A 62 -2.44 7.42 -5.73
CA ALA A 62 -1.58 8.39 -6.42
C ALA A 62 -2.35 9.63 -6.89
N LEU A 63 -3.58 9.47 -7.37
CA LEU A 63 -4.46 10.58 -7.72
C LEU A 63 -4.84 11.40 -6.49
N LEU A 64 -5.22 10.75 -5.38
CA LEU A 64 -5.54 11.43 -4.13
C LEU A 64 -4.35 12.26 -3.61
N ARG A 65 -3.13 11.72 -3.65
CA ARG A 65 -1.91 12.47 -3.28
C ARG A 65 -1.71 13.72 -4.13
N LYS A 66 -1.99 13.65 -5.44
CA LYS A 66 -1.86 14.81 -6.35
C LYS A 66 -2.91 15.88 -6.07
N CYS A 67 -4.15 15.48 -5.80
CA CYS A 67 -5.26 16.42 -5.63
C CYS A 67 -5.31 17.04 -4.22
N CYS A 68 -4.96 16.27 -3.19
CA CYS A 68 -5.24 16.63 -1.79
C CYS A 68 -3.99 16.95 -0.96
N CYS A 69 -2.77 16.75 -1.47
CA CYS A 69 -1.54 17.06 -0.76
C CYS A 69 -0.72 18.13 -1.52
N PRO A 70 -1.13 19.42 -1.44
CA PRO A 70 -0.28 20.49 -1.95
C PRO A 70 1.08 20.44 -1.24
N PRO A 71 2.19 20.74 -1.94
CA PRO A 71 3.50 20.72 -1.32
C PRO A 71 3.50 21.61 -0.09
N ALA A 72 4.01 21.11 1.03
CA ALA A 72 4.06 21.85 2.30
C ALA A 72 4.59 23.29 2.08
N PRO A 73 4.06 24.31 2.78
CA PRO A 73 4.57 25.67 2.64
C PRO A 73 6.09 25.71 2.87
N VAL A 74 6.81 26.45 2.03
CA VAL A 74 8.28 26.53 2.07
C VAL A 74 8.77 26.95 3.46
N GLU A 75 8.04 27.85 4.11
CA GLU A 75 8.32 28.33 5.46
C GLU A 75 8.28 27.20 6.51
N LEU A 76 7.31 26.29 6.41
CA LEU A 76 7.21 25.13 7.31
C LEU A 76 8.39 24.18 7.09
N ARG A 77 8.74 23.90 5.82
CA ARG A 77 9.91 23.08 5.47
C ARG A 77 11.23 23.68 5.97
N GLN A 78 11.40 25.00 5.82
CA GLN A 78 12.58 25.72 6.30
C GLN A 78 12.70 25.67 7.83
N ARG A 79 11.59 25.88 8.54
CA ARG A 79 11.56 25.77 10.01
C ARG A 79 11.94 24.38 10.49
N ILE A 80 11.35 23.33 9.93
CA ILE A 80 11.64 21.94 10.31
C ILE A 80 13.11 21.59 9.98
N SER A 81 13.59 21.96 8.78
CA SER A 81 14.98 21.69 8.37
C SER A 81 16.00 22.40 9.26
N TYR A 82 15.69 23.63 9.69
CA TYR A 82 16.52 24.38 10.63
C TYR A 82 16.54 23.70 12.01
N GLN A 83 15.40 23.31 12.56
CA GLN A 83 15.35 22.64 13.86
C GLN A 83 16.07 21.30 13.84
N LEU A 84 15.86 20.46 12.83
CA LEU A 84 16.61 19.20 12.68
C LEU A 84 18.12 19.44 12.62
N ARG A 85 18.58 20.46 11.87
CA ARG A 85 20.01 20.79 11.78
C ARG A 85 20.61 21.29 13.10
N VAL A 86 19.83 21.99 13.91
CA VAL A 86 20.28 22.53 15.21
C VAL A 86 20.35 21.42 16.26
N GLU A 87 19.34 20.55 16.34
CA GLU A 87 19.29 19.43 17.28
C GLU A 87 20.41 18.42 17.05
N TYR A 88 20.69 18.03 15.79
CA TYR A 88 21.78 17.10 15.46
C TYR A 88 23.20 17.66 15.69
N ARG A 89 23.36 18.95 15.94
CA ARG A 89 24.67 19.57 16.24
C ARG A 89 24.98 19.61 17.74
N GLN A 90 23.99 19.38 18.60
CA GLN A 90 24.15 19.40 20.06
C GLN A 90 24.22 17.99 20.70
N GLY A 91 24.19 16.94 19.89
CA GLY A 91 24.45 15.55 20.31
C GLY A 91 25.89 15.14 20.08
#